data_AF-A0A2G2GCG8-F1
#
_entry.id   AF-A0A2G2GCG8-F1
#
_cell.length_a   1.000
_cell.length_b   1.000
_cell.length_c   1.000
_cell.angle_alpha   90.00
_cell.angle_beta   90.00
_cell.angle_gamma   90.00
#
_symmetry.space_group_name_H-M   'P 1'
#
loop_
_entity.id
_entity.type
_entity.pdbx_description
1 polymer ?
#
loop_
_entity_poly.entity_id
_entity_poly.type
_entity_poly.pdbx_seq_one_letter_code
_entity_poly.pdbx_strand_id
1 'polypeptide(L)'
;MFRFSVIVLLSIVSSACATNVPMNEKQLADITANNMAAIFMTYSGDQNCSPASIIIINTSMKTAHSIRTGGKSVGMTVVAPGEYSLLSGSCGMLSSGGVSASFTDLYYWFEPVTVNKGEVLYLGHMNWDVITKKTTFSGSAIANVLNKPFGTKVKSNFFFYTIEGVSHRDQVDEYLQKHHPELLTSLTTRTPKRRIDRENYENMINESFAKNSDGSYPTTQEANQKLKEALKLGLR
;
A
#
# COMPACT_ATOMS: atom_id res chain seq x y z
N MET A 1 51.46 14.85 -17.65
CA MET A 1 50.02 15.08 -17.93
C MET A 1 49.33 13.71 -17.91
N PHE A 2 48.78 13.30 -16.75
CA PHE A 2 48.12 12.00 -16.60
C PHE A 2 46.62 12.15 -16.84
N ARG A 3 46.08 11.45 -17.84
CA ARG A 3 44.63 11.35 -18.10
C ARG A 3 44.09 10.13 -17.36
N PHE A 4 43.35 10.34 -16.28
CA PHE A 4 42.53 9.29 -15.68
C PHE A 4 41.21 9.19 -16.44
N SER A 5 40.97 8.05 -17.09
CA SER A 5 39.67 7.67 -17.62
C SER A 5 38.86 7.02 -16.49
N VAL A 6 37.83 7.70 -16.01
CA VAL A 6 36.86 7.14 -15.05
C VAL A 6 35.86 6.31 -15.84
N ILE A 7 35.96 4.99 -15.77
CA ILE A 7 34.95 4.06 -16.27
C ILE A 7 33.85 3.98 -15.22
N VAL A 8 32.72 4.64 -15.47
CA VAL A 8 31.50 4.50 -14.67
C VAL A 8 30.85 3.17 -15.04
N LEU A 9 31.03 2.16 -14.20
CA LEU A 9 30.29 0.90 -14.29
C LEU A 9 28.83 1.16 -13.86
N LEU A 10 27.94 1.27 -14.83
CA LEU A 10 26.49 1.21 -14.61
C LEU A 10 26.13 -0.23 -14.22
N SER A 11 25.98 -0.47 -12.92
CA SER A 11 25.40 -1.70 -12.39
C SER A 11 23.93 -1.77 -12.83
N ILE A 12 23.66 -2.55 -13.87
CA ILE A 12 22.31 -2.95 -14.25
C ILE A 12 21.78 -3.81 -13.10
N VAL A 13 20.94 -3.22 -12.24
CA VAL A 13 20.19 -3.96 -11.23
C VAL A 13 19.23 -4.85 -12.01
N SER A 14 19.61 -6.10 -12.21
CA SER A 14 18.77 -7.13 -12.79
C SER A 14 17.51 -7.20 -11.92
N SER A 15 16.35 -6.89 -12.52
CA SER A 15 15.05 -7.08 -11.88
C SER A 15 14.80 -8.57 -11.72
N ALA A 16 15.42 -9.16 -10.70
CA ALA A 16 15.08 -10.49 -10.22
C ALA A 16 13.58 -10.49 -9.92
N CYS A 17 12.87 -11.46 -10.51
CA CYS A 17 11.49 -11.75 -10.17
C CYS A 17 11.37 -11.76 -8.65
N ALA A 18 10.54 -10.87 -8.09
CA ALA A 18 10.41 -10.68 -6.66
C ALA A 18 9.81 -11.93 -6.02
N THR A 19 10.65 -12.90 -5.68
CA THR A 19 10.30 -14.02 -4.82
C THR A 19 10.22 -13.48 -3.39
N ASN A 20 9.18 -13.87 -2.66
CA ASN A 20 9.14 -13.68 -1.22
C ASN A 20 10.44 -14.24 -0.65
N VAL A 21 11.28 -13.38 -0.06
CA VAL A 21 12.52 -13.86 0.55
C VAL A 21 12.10 -14.63 1.80
N PRO A 22 12.27 -15.97 1.84
CA PRO A 22 11.89 -16.75 3.01
C PRO A 22 12.70 -16.29 4.23
N MET A 23 12.12 -16.44 5.41
CA MET A 23 12.82 -16.17 6.66
C MET A 23 14.02 -17.12 6.76
N ASN A 24 15.22 -16.57 7.00
CA ASN A 24 16.41 -17.39 7.20
C ASN A 24 16.53 -17.86 8.65
N GLU A 25 17.40 -18.85 8.91
CA GLU A 25 17.59 -19.44 10.23
C GLU A 25 17.96 -18.41 11.32
N LYS A 26 18.75 -17.39 10.97
CA LYS A 26 19.09 -16.32 11.90
C LYS A 26 17.86 -15.50 12.29
N GLN A 27 17.04 -15.11 11.33
CA GLN A 27 15.80 -14.37 11.59
C GLN A 27 14.83 -15.18 12.44
N LEU A 28 14.69 -16.47 12.15
CA LEU A 28 13.90 -17.39 12.95
C LEU A 28 14.43 -17.47 14.40
N ALA A 29 15.74 -17.63 14.57
CA ALA A 29 16.36 -17.63 15.88
C ALA A 29 16.14 -16.31 16.64
N ASP A 30 16.25 -15.17 15.96
CA ASP A 30 16.02 -13.85 16.56
C ASP A 30 14.56 -13.64 16.99
N ILE A 31 13.58 -14.19 16.25
CA ILE A 31 12.16 -14.16 16.65
C ILE A 31 11.93 -15.05 17.86
N THR A 32 12.39 -16.31 17.82
CA THR A 32 12.24 -17.27 18.92
C THR A 32 12.96 -16.81 20.20
N ALA A 33 14.06 -16.07 20.07
CA ALA A 33 14.78 -15.46 21.18
C ALA A 33 14.16 -14.13 21.67
N ASN A 34 12.99 -13.72 21.16
CA ASN A 34 12.30 -12.47 21.50
C ASN A 34 13.10 -11.18 21.19
N ASN A 35 14.03 -11.24 20.23
CA ASN A 35 14.80 -10.07 19.77
C ASN A 35 14.08 -9.33 18.64
N MET A 36 13.40 -10.08 17.77
CA MET A 36 12.69 -9.57 16.59
C MET A 36 11.22 -10.05 16.60
N ALA A 37 10.45 -9.58 15.63
CA ALA A 37 9.09 -10.00 15.36
C ALA A 37 8.90 -10.24 13.86
N ALA A 38 7.88 -10.99 13.48
CA ALA A 38 7.46 -11.17 12.09
C ALA A 38 6.10 -10.53 11.86
N ILE A 39 5.97 -9.78 10.77
CA ILE A 39 4.69 -9.21 10.33
C ILE A 39 4.30 -9.87 9.02
N PHE A 40 3.06 -10.37 8.99
CA PHE A 40 2.41 -11.00 7.86
C PHE A 40 1.26 -10.14 7.35
N MET A 41 1.06 -10.15 6.04
CA MET A 41 -0.11 -9.58 5.39
C MET A 41 -0.43 -10.38 4.13
N THR A 42 -1.70 -10.54 3.84
CA THR A 42 -2.17 -11.13 2.58
C THR A 42 -2.84 -10.06 1.72
N TYR A 43 -3.02 -10.37 0.45
CA TYR A 43 -3.48 -9.40 -0.52
C TYR A 43 -4.40 -10.08 -1.55
N SER A 44 -5.57 -9.51 -1.84
CA SER A 44 -6.38 -9.92 -2.98
C SER A 44 -6.64 -8.71 -3.85
N GLY A 45 -6.24 -8.83 -5.12
CA GLY A 45 -6.93 -8.13 -6.16
C GLY A 45 -7.70 -9.14 -6.96
N ASP A 46 -9.01 -8.97 -7.08
CA ASP A 46 -9.82 -9.59 -8.14
C ASP A 46 -9.29 -9.25 -9.55
N GLN A 47 -8.28 -8.37 -9.65
CA GLN A 47 -7.74 -7.80 -10.89
C GLN A 47 -6.24 -8.07 -11.11
N ASN A 48 -5.81 -9.34 -11.11
CA ASN A 48 -4.46 -9.74 -11.52
C ASN A 48 -3.32 -8.98 -10.82
N CYS A 49 -3.53 -8.65 -9.54
CA CYS A 49 -2.54 -7.95 -8.76
C CYS A 49 -1.43 -8.89 -8.32
N SER A 50 -0.29 -8.82 -9.00
CA SER A 50 0.87 -9.64 -8.72
C SER A 50 2.11 -9.11 -9.45
N PRO A 51 3.22 -8.82 -8.75
CA PRO A 51 3.40 -8.84 -7.29
C PRO A 51 2.77 -7.62 -6.61
N ALA A 52 2.47 -7.74 -5.31
CA ALA A 52 2.09 -6.59 -4.47
C ALA A 52 3.12 -6.37 -3.36
N SER A 53 3.41 -5.11 -3.05
CA SER A 53 4.31 -4.71 -1.97
C SER A 53 3.64 -3.65 -1.12
N ILE A 54 3.63 -3.85 0.20
CA ILE A 54 3.22 -2.84 1.18
C ILE A 54 4.46 -2.38 1.94
N ILE A 55 4.62 -1.08 2.07
CA ILE A 55 5.66 -0.46 2.88
C ILE A 55 5.06 -0.11 4.24
N ILE A 56 5.69 -0.60 5.30
CA ILE A 56 5.43 -0.20 6.67
C ILE A 56 6.62 0.60 7.22
N ILE A 57 6.38 1.47 8.20
CA ILE A 57 7.42 2.26 8.84
C ILE A 57 7.32 2.14 10.36
N ASN A 58 8.45 1.88 11.02
CA ASN A 58 8.55 2.01 12.48
C ASN A 58 8.45 3.50 12.83
N THR A 59 7.42 3.89 13.58
CA THR A 59 7.09 5.30 13.82
C THR A 59 8.14 6.01 14.67
N SER A 60 8.83 5.29 15.56
CA SER A 60 9.90 5.83 16.41
C SER A 60 11.24 5.88 15.68
N MET A 61 11.64 4.77 15.07
CA MET A 61 12.98 4.63 14.44
C MET A 61 13.06 5.18 13.02
N LYS A 62 11.91 5.46 12.39
CA LYS A 62 11.80 5.91 10.99
C LYS A 62 12.40 4.93 9.98
N THR A 63 12.45 3.63 10.33
CA THR A 63 12.92 2.57 9.44
C THR A 63 11.76 1.99 8.64
N ALA A 64 11.92 1.91 7.32
CA ALA A 64 10.92 1.35 6.41
C ALA A 64 11.20 -0.13 6.11
N HIS A 65 10.13 -0.92 6.05
CA HIS A 65 10.18 -2.35 5.71
C HIS A 65 9.15 -2.63 4.62
N SER A 66 9.45 -3.61 3.77
CA SER A 66 8.58 -4.02 2.65
C SER A 66 8.03 -5.41 2.93
N ILE A 67 6.70 -5.52 2.97
CA ILE A 67 5.96 -6.78 2.95
C ILE A 67 5.64 -7.06 1.48
N ARG A 68 6.30 -8.05 0.89
CA ARG A 68 6.13 -8.40 -0.53
C ARG A 68 5.35 -9.68 -0.67
N THR A 69 4.52 -9.74 -1.70
CA THR A 69 3.77 -10.91 -2.13
C THR A 69 4.06 -11.16 -3.61
N GLY A 70 4.20 -12.42 -4.00
CA GLY A 70 4.14 -12.86 -5.40
C GLY A 70 2.83 -13.61 -5.65
N GLY A 71 1.87 -13.05 -6.35
CA GLY A 71 0.58 -13.70 -6.63
C GLY A 71 -0.38 -13.73 -5.43
N LYS A 72 -1.23 -14.77 -5.37
CA LYS A 72 -2.12 -15.08 -4.23
C LYS A 72 -1.33 -15.60 -3.01
N SER A 73 -0.26 -14.92 -2.61
CA SER A 73 0.65 -15.39 -1.58
C SER A 73 0.66 -14.51 -0.34
N VAL A 74 1.09 -15.13 0.76
CA VAL A 74 1.40 -14.50 2.03
C VAL A 74 2.65 -13.65 1.88
N GLY A 75 2.56 -12.38 2.29
CA GLY A 75 3.70 -11.50 2.39
C GLY A 75 4.18 -11.42 3.82
N MET A 76 5.49 -11.28 3.99
CA MET A 76 6.12 -11.27 5.30
C MET A 76 7.28 -10.27 5.34
N THR A 77 7.53 -9.72 6.52
CA THR A 77 8.79 -9.04 6.84
C THR A 77 9.17 -9.27 8.30
N VAL A 78 10.47 -9.26 8.60
CA VAL A 78 11.01 -9.40 9.96
C VAL A 78 11.48 -8.04 10.44
N VAL A 79 11.05 -7.66 11.64
CA VAL A 79 11.16 -6.29 12.16
C VAL A 79 11.60 -6.26 13.61
N ALA A 80 12.13 -5.12 14.04
CA ALA A 80 12.28 -4.84 15.46
C ALA A 80 10.90 -4.63 16.12
N PRO A 81 10.75 -4.87 17.42
CA PRO A 81 9.55 -4.49 18.15
C PRO A 81 9.34 -2.97 18.11
N GLY A 82 8.08 -2.53 18.15
CA GLY A 82 7.74 -1.11 18.11
C GLY A 82 6.38 -0.85 17.51
N GLU A 83 6.10 0.40 17.20
CA GLU A 83 4.86 0.82 16.57
C GLU A 83 5.07 1.02 15.06
N TYR A 84 4.18 0.45 14.26
CA TYR A 84 4.28 0.41 12.80
C TYR A 84 3.08 1.04 12.12
N SER A 85 3.33 1.93 11.16
CA SER A 85 2.29 2.48 10.28
C SER A 85 2.43 1.93 8.87
N LEU A 86 1.30 1.70 8.21
CA LEU A 86 1.27 1.47 6.76
C LEU A 86 1.58 2.78 6.07
N LEU A 87 2.58 2.82 5.20
CA LEU A 87 3.03 4.05 4.54
C LEU A 87 2.47 4.16 3.12
N SER A 88 2.73 3.14 2.31
CA SER A 88 2.37 3.08 0.90
C SER A 88 2.42 1.65 0.41
N GLY A 89 2.11 1.42 -0.85
CA GLY A 89 2.34 0.16 -1.51
C GLY A 89 2.21 0.25 -3.01
N SER A 90 2.41 -0.88 -3.66
CA SER A 90 2.24 -1.00 -5.10
C SER A 90 1.76 -2.39 -5.46
N CYS A 91 1.19 -2.49 -6.64
CA CYS A 91 0.63 -3.70 -7.20
C CYS A 91 0.90 -3.71 -8.71
N GLY A 92 1.53 -4.76 -9.21
CA GLY A 92 1.66 -4.96 -10.66
C GLY A 92 0.37 -5.57 -11.23
N MET A 93 -0.24 -4.95 -12.25
CA MET A 93 -1.33 -5.57 -13.00
C MET A 93 -0.79 -6.26 -14.26
N LEU A 94 -0.85 -7.60 -14.29
CA LEU A 94 -0.29 -8.39 -15.40
C LEU A 94 -1.15 -8.35 -16.67
N SER A 95 -2.47 -8.12 -16.56
CA SER A 95 -3.41 -8.25 -17.69
C SER A 95 -3.61 -7.01 -18.56
N SER A 96 -3.02 -5.87 -18.20
CA SER A 96 -3.32 -4.56 -18.83
C SER A 96 -2.04 -3.82 -19.26
N GLY A 97 -1.04 -4.55 -19.77
CA GLY A 97 0.17 -3.94 -20.35
C GLY A 97 1.17 -3.39 -19.34
N GLY A 98 1.20 -3.93 -18.10
CA GLY A 98 2.20 -3.58 -17.09
C GLY A 98 1.90 -2.32 -16.28
N VAL A 99 0.64 -1.89 -16.21
CA VAL A 99 0.24 -0.77 -15.34
C VAL A 99 0.39 -1.18 -13.88
N SER A 100 1.15 -0.42 -13.11
CA SER A 100 1.20 -0.57 -11.65
C SER A 100 0.14 0.31 -10.99
N ALA A 101 -0.65 -0.29 -10.10
CA ALA A 101 -1.45 0.48 -9.16
C ALA A 101 -0.55 0.86 -7.98
N SER A 102 -0.54 2.13 -7.61
CA SER A 102 0.19 2.63 -6.44
C SER A 102 -0.81 2.91 -5.32
N PHE A 103 -0.57 2.32 -4.15
CA PHE A 103 -1.29 2.64 -2.92
C PHE A 103 -0.57 3.79 -2.24
N THR A 104 -1.00 5.00 -2.53
CA THR A 104 -0.40 6.17 -1.91
C THR A 104 -1.09 6.50 -0.60
N ASP A 105 -0.31 7.10 0.30
CA ASP A 105 -0.81 7.73 1.51
C ASP A 105 -1.58 6.82 2.47
N LEU A 106 -1.27 5.51 2.52
CA LEU A 106 -1.92 4.52 3.42
C LEU A 106 -1.84 4.94 4.89
N TYR A 107 -0.89 5.79 5.25
CA TYR A 107 -0.73 6.28 6.61
C TYR A 107 -1.90 7.16 7.08
N TYR A 108 -2.66 7.76 6.16
CA TYR A 108 -3.89 8.48 6.53
C TYR A 108 -5.07 7.54 6.79
N TRP A 109 -4.99 6.31 6.28
CA TRP A 109 -6.12 5.39 6.26
C TRP A 109 -6.23 4.55 7.53
N PHE A 110 -5.09 4.25 8.17
CA PHE A 110 -5.02 3.29 9.25
C PHE A 110 -4.27 3.85 10.46
N GLU A 111 -4.70 3.44 11.65
CA GLU A 111 -3.95 3.66 12.89
C GLU A 111 -2.69 2.79 12.91
N PRO A 112 -1.59 3.25 13.54
CA PRO A 112 -0.43 2.41 13.76
C PRO A 112 -0.78 1.17 14.58
N VAL A 113 0.04 0.13 14.43
CA VAL A 113 -0.09 -1.14 15.15
C VAL A 113 1.16 -1.37 15.99
N THR A 114 0.98 -1.70 17.26
CA THR A 114 2.08 -2.12 18.14
C THR A 114 2.50 -3.55 17.78
N VAL A 115 3.79 -3.80 17.78
CA VAL A 115 4.42 -5.10 17.51
C VAL A 115 5.32 -5.44 18.69
N ASN A 116 5.01 -6.56 19.35
CA ASN A 116 5.72 -7.02 20.54
C ASN A 116 6.94 -7.86 20.19
N LYS A 117 7.85 -8.01 21.15
CA LYS A 117 9.00 -8.91 21.06
C LYS A 117 8.55 -10.36 20.84
N GLY A 118 9.16 -11.05 19.88
CA GLY A 118 8.84 -12.44 19.53
C GLY A 118 7.48 -12.63 18.87
N GLU A 119 6.76 -11.54 18.57
CA GLU A 119 5.41 -11.63 18.02
C GLU A 119 5.45 -12.09 16.57
N VAL A 120 4.53 -12.99 16.23
CA VAL A 120 4.21 -13.39 14.86
C VAL A 120 2.85 -12.76 14.57
N LEU A 121 2.86 -11.60 13.92
CA LEU A 121 1.68 -10.77 13.77
C LEU A 121 1.12 -10.84 12.36
N TYR A 122 -0.14 -11.21 12.22
CA TYR A 122 -0.91 -11.04 10.99
C TYR A 122 -1.73 -9.74 11.04
N LEU A 123 -1.46 -8.82 10.11
CA LEU A 123 -2.20 -7.55 9.99
C LEU A 123 -3.57 -7.73 9.36
N GLY A 124 -3.80 -8.84 8.66
CA GLY A 124 -5.01 -9.07 7.89
C GLY A 124 -4.75 -9.07 6.39
N HIS A 125 -5.86 -9.05 5.67
CA HIS A 125 -5.93 -9.11 4.24
C HIS A 125 -6.26 -7.74 3.68
N MET A 126 -5.36 -7.16 2.86
CA MET A 126 -5.61 -5.87 2.23
C MET A 126 -6.48 -6.02 1.00
N ASN A 127 -7.58 -5.27 1.00
CA ASN A 127 -8.52 -5.12 -0.10
C ASN A 127 -8.60 -3.65 -0.51
N TRP A 128 -8.97 -3.39 -1.76
CA TRP A 128 -9.32 -2.06 -2.22
C TRP A 128 -10.54 -2.09 -3.13
N ASP A 129 -11.34 -1.04 -3.03
CA ASP A 129 -12.46 -0.79 -3.91
C ASP A 129 -12.22 0.50 -4.69
N VAL A 130 -13.00 0.70 -5.76
CA VAL A 130 -12.96 1.88 -6.61
C VAL A 130 -14.26 2.65 -6.46
N ILE A 131 -14.17 3.88 -5.96
CA ILE A 131 -15.24 4.86 -6.00
C ILE A 131 -15.14 5.60 -7.33
N THR A 132 -16.09 5.37 -8.22
CA THR A 132 -16.19 6.09 -9.49
C THR A 132 -17.10 7.31 -9.34
N LYS A 133 -16.55 8.52 -9.52
CA LYS A 133 -17.34 9.76 -9.60
C LYS A 133 -17.31 10.33 -11.01
N LYS A 134 -18.46 10.86 -11.44
CA LYS A 134 -18.55 11.64 -12.69
C LYS A 134 -18.13 13.07 -12.37
N THR A 135 -16.93 13.46 -12.75
CA THR A 135 -16.41 14.81 -12.56
C THR A 135 -16.63 15.61 -13.84
N THR A 136 -17.09 16.85 -13.69
CA THR A 136 -17.24 17.79 -14.80
C THR A 136 -16.05 18.72 -14.75
N PHE A 137 -15.17 18.62 -15.74
CA PHE A 137 -13.98 19.48 -15.82
C PHE A 137 -14.24 20.64 -16.77
N SER A 138 -13.97 21.86 -16.31
CA SER A 138 -13.82 23.03 -17.18
C SER A 138 -12.33 23.32 -17.38
N GLY A 139 -11.76 22.96 -18.52
CA GLY A 139 -10.47 23.51 -18.98
C GLY A 139 -9.34 22.52 -19.30
N SER A 140 -8.97 22.49 -20.59
CA SER A 140 -7.67 22.32 -21.27
C SER A 140 -6.53 21.38 -20.79
N ALA A 141 -6.58 20.70 -19.65
CA ALA A 141 -5.42 19.97 -19.13
C ALA A 141 -5.18 18.54 -19.69
N ILE A 142 -5.67 18.21 -20.89
CA ILE A 142 -5.18 17.06 -21.66
C ILE A 142 -5.09 17.44 -23.14
N ALA A 143 -3.90 17.88 -23.56
CA ALA A 143 -3.53 18.14 -24.95
C ALA A 143 -3.45 16.88 -25.85
N ASN A 144 -4.00 15.74 -25.40
CA ASN A 144 -4.23 14.54 -26.21
C ASN A 144 -5.72 14.30 -26.52
N VAL A 145 -6.58 15.29 -26.29
CA VAL A 145 -8.02 15.27 -26.64
C VAL A 145 -8.30 16.20 -27.83
N LEU A 146 -7.52 16.08 -28.91
CA LEU A 146 -7.79 16.82 -30.16
C LEU A 146 -8.99 16.25 -30.96
N ASN A 147 -9.85 15.42 -30.36
CA ASN A 147 -10.99 14.81 -31.06
C ASN A 147 -12.26 14.56 -30.20
N LYS A 148 -12.43 15.21 -29.05
CA LYS A 148 -13.71 15.10 -28.31
C LYS A 148 -14.34 16.47 -28.03
N PRO A 149 -15.65 16.63 -28.30
CA PRO A 149 -16.35 17.89 -28.11
C PRO A 149 -16.30 18.33 -26.64
N PHE A 150 -16.13 19.64 -26.44
CA PHE A 150 -16.21 20.32 -25.15
C PHE A 150 -17.45 19.85 -24.37
N GLY A 151 -17.25 19.22 -23.22
CA GLY A 151 -18.33 18.76 -22.33
C GLY A 151 -18.32 17.27 -21.93
N THR A 152 -17.31 16.48 -22.28
CA THR A 152 -17.28 15.07 -21.88
C THR A 152 -17.02 14.90 -20.38
N LYS A 153 -18.04 14.42 -19.64
CA LYS A 153 -17.91 13.94 -18.26
C LYS A 153 -16.80 12.88 -18.21
N VAL A 154 -15.73 13.14 -17.47
CA VAL A 154 -14.67 12.17 -17.25
C VAL A 154 -15.04 11.36 -16.00
N LYS A 155 -14.85 10.04 -16.06
CA LYS A 155 -14.98 9.20 -14.87
C LYS A 155 -13.65 9.27 -14.13
N SER A 156 -13.66 9.79 -12.91
CA SER A 156 -12.53 9.73 -11.99
C SER A 156 -12.72 8.54 -11.05
N ASN A 157 -11.67 7.75 -10.89
CA ASN A 157 -11.63 6.60 -9.99
C ASN A 157 -10.79 6.96 -8.76
N PHE A 158 -11.33 6.70 -7.58
CA PHE A 158 -10.67 6.91 -6.30
C PHE A 158 -10.59 5.58 -5.56
N PHE A 159 -9.42 5.25 -5.02
CA PHE A 159 -9.22 3.99 -4.31
C PHE A 159 -9.65 4.10 -2.85
N PHE A 160 -10.40 3.11 -2.38
CA PHE A 160 -10.83 2.98 -1.00
C PHE A 160 -10.22 1.72 -0.39
N TYR A 161 -9.40 1.88 0.66
CA TYR A 161 -8.63 0.76 1.23
C TYR A 161 -9.31 0.14 2.45
N THR A 162 -9.21 -1.18 2.56
CA THR A 162 -9.74 -1.96 3.69
C THR A 162 -8.75 -3.05 4.07
N ILE A 163 -8.74 -3.43 5.35
CA ILE A 163 -7.98 -4.58 5.85
C ILE A 163 -8.92 -5.45 6.68
N GLU A 164 -9.00 -6.72 6.33
CA GLU A 164 -9.86 -7.71 6.97
C GLU A 164 -9.02 -8.68 7.78
N GLY A 165 -9.24 -8.78 9.09
CA GLY A 165 -8.37 -9.59 9.97
C GLY A 165 -8.54 -11.10 9.87
N VAL A 166 -9.73 -11.57 9.48
CA VAL A 166 -10.06 -13.01 9.50
C VAL A 166 -9.89 -13.65 8.12
N SER A 167 -10.18 -12.89 7.06
CA SER A 167 -10.06 -13.35 5.68
C SER A 167 -8.63 -13.77 5.38
N HIS A 168 -8.43 -14.92 4.74
CA HIS A 168 -7.14 -15.42 4.28
C HIS A 168 -6.08 -15.71 5.38
N ARG A 169 -6.49 -15.78 6.65
CA ARG A 169 -5.61 -16.19 7.74
C ARG A 169 -5.09 -17.62 7.56
N ASP A 170 -5.94 -18.51 7.05
CA ASP A 170 -5.62 -19.89 6.67
C ASP A 170 -4.37 -19.99 5.79
N GLN A 171 -4.17 -19.03 4.87
CA GLN A 171 -2.97 -18.99 4.03
C GLN A 171 -1.69 -18.75 4.84
N VAL A 172 -1.77 -17.92 5.88
CA VAL A 172 -0.65 -17.65 6.80
C VAL A 172 -0.40 -18.87 7.68
N ASP A 173 -1.46 -19.51 8.17
CA ASP A 173 -1.37 -20.76 8.94
C ASP A 173 -0.70 -21.86 8.12
N GLU A 174 -1.14 -22.08 6.87
CA GLU A 174 -0.53 -23.06 5.95
C GLU A 174 0.94 -22.73 5.64
N TYR A 175 1.26 -21.44 5.43
CA TYR A 175 2.63 -21.00 5.21
C TYR A 175 3.52 -21.33 6.42
N LEU A 176 3.08 -20.98 7.63
CA LEU A 176 3.82 -21.25 8.86
C LEU A 176 3.93 -22.75 9.11
N GLN A 177 2.84 -23.51 8.99
CA GLN A 177 2.87 -24.96 9.17
C GLN A 177 3.88 -25.65 8.25
N LYS A 178 4.01 -25.16 7.01
CA LYS A 178 4.93 -25.72 6.01
C LYS A 178 6.38 -25.31 6.22
N HIS A 179 6.63 -24.07 6.65
CA HIS A 179 7.96 -23.48 6.61
C HIS A 179 8.57 -23.21 8.00
N HIS A 180 7.73 -22.85 8.98
CA HIS A 180 8.12 -22.44 10.33
C HIS A 180 7.07 -22.89 11.36
N PRO A 181 6.81 -24.21 11.51
CA PRO A 181 5.74 -24.72 12.37
C PRO A 181 5.89 -24.30 13.83
N GLU A 182 7.11 -24.05 14.29
CA GLU A 182 7.45 -23.52 15.62
C GLU A 182 6.87 -22.12 15.90
N LEU A 183 6.56 -21.34 14.85
CA LEU A 183 5.98 -20.01 14.97
C LEU A 183 4.45 -20.00 14.98
N LEU A 184 3.80 -21.12 14.64
CA LEU A 184 2.35 -21.20 14.46
C LEU A 184 1.57 -20.86 15.74
N THR A 185 2.05 -21.33 16.90
CA THR A 185 1.42 -21.06 18.20
C THR A 185 1.54 -19.60 18.64
N SER A 186 2.49 -18.86 18.06
CA SER A 186 2.73 -17.45 18.35
C SER A 186 1.99 -16.52 17.39
N LEU A 187 1.28 -17.06 16.39
CA LEU A 187 0.53 -16.27 15.43
C LEU A 187 -0.65 -15.57 16.10
N THR A 188 -0.65 -14.25 16.02
CA THR A 188 -1.74 -13.38 16.47
C THR A 188 -2.28 -12.57 15.30
N THR A 189 -3.53 -12.09 15.43
CA THR A 189 -4.15 -11.20 14.44
C THR A 189 -4.43 -9.86 15.08
N ARG A 190 -3.92 -8.78 14.49
CA ARG A 190 -4.20 -7.40 14.92
C ARG A 190 -4.33 -6.51 13.70
N THR A 191 -5.57 -6.25 13.30
CA THR A 191 -5.87 -5.40 12.15
C THR A 191 -5.72 -3.93 12.50
N PRO A 192 -4.93 -3.16 11.73
CA PRO A 192 -4.87 -1.71 11.87
C PRO A 192 -6.27 -1.10 11.77
N LYS A 193 -6.67 -0.34 12.80
CA LYS A 193 -7.99 0.30 12.81
C LYS A 193 -8.07 1.35 11.71
N ARG A 194 -9.09 1.26 10.87
CA ARG A 194 -9.33 2.25 9.79
C ARG A 194 -9.77 3.58 10.40
N ARG A 195 -9.18 4.67 9.93
CA ARG A 195 -9.47 6.05 10.35
C ARG A 195 -10.59 6.69 9.54
N ILE A 196 -10.71 6.30 8.26
CA ILE A 196 -11.59 6.92 7.29
C ILE A 196 -12.59 5.86 6.82
N ASP A 197 -13.86 6.01 7.15
CA ASP A 197 -14.91 5.20 6.55
C ASP A 197 -15.26 5.66 5.13
N ARG A 198 -16.06 4.84 4.44
CA ARG A 198 -16.37 5.05 3.03
C ARG A 198 -17.18 6.32 2.80
N GLU A 199 -18.17 6.59 3.64
CA GLU A 199 -19.07 7.72 3.48
C GLU A 199 -18.31 9.03 3.64
N ASN A 200 -17.48 9.12 4.70
CA ASN A 200 -16.61 10.27 4.93
C ASN A 200 -15.62 10.48 3.78
N TYR A 201 -15.01 9.42 3.25
CA TYR A 201 -14.12 9.55 2.09
C TYR A 201 -14.86 10.03 0.83
N GLU A 202 -16.06 9.51 0.58
CA GLU A 202 -16.90 9.97 -0.53
C GLU A 202 -17.28 11.45 -0.40
N ASN A 203 -17.57 11.92 0.81
CA ASN A 203 -17.84 13.32 1.09
C ASN A 203 -16.60 14.19 0.84
N MET A 204 -15.43 13.77 1.31
CA MET A 204 -14.16 14.47 1.03
C MET A 204 -13.89 14.58 -0.49
N ILE A 205 -14.18 13.52 -1.25
CA ILE A 205 -14.08 13.57 -2.73
C ILE A 205 -15.08 14.57 -3.28
N ASN A 206 -16.35 14.52 -2.87
CA ASN A 206 -17.38 15.42 -3.40
C ASN A 206 -17.03 16.89 -3.13
N GLU A 207 -16.59 17.22 -1.91
CA GLU A 207 -16.19 18.57 -1.51
C GLU A 207 -14.95 19.06 -2.28
N SER A 208 -13.96 18.19 -2.45
CA SER A 208 -12.71 18.54 -3.14
C SER A 208 -12.93 18.90 -4.61
N PHE A 209 -13.96 18.32 -5.23
CA PHE A 209 -14.34 18.55 -6.63
C PHE A 209 -15.57 19.46 -6.78
N ALA A 210 -16.07 20.05 -5.69
CA ALA A 210 -17.17 21.01 -5.71
C ALA A 210 -16.74 22.33 -6.36
N LYS A 211 -17.73 23.09 -6.87
CA LYS A 211 -17.48 24.42 -7.45
C LYS A 211 -16.87 25.38 -6.44
N ASN A 212 -15.95 26.22 -6.90
CA ASN A 212 -15.43 27.35 -6.16
C ASN A 212 -16.51 28.43 -5.98
N SER A 213 -16.24 29.43 -5.15
CA SER A 213 -17.18 30.52 -4.83
C SER A 213 -17.58 31.37 -6.05
N ASP A 214 -16.73 31.43 -7.06
CA ASP A 214 -16.99 32.09 -8.35
C ASP A 214 -17.84 31.22 -9.32
N GLY A 215 -18.25 30.02 -8.90
CA GLY A 215 -19.01 29.06 -9.69
C GLY A 215 -18.19 28.22 -10.67
N SER A 216 -16.87 28.44 -10.75
CA SER A 216 -15.94 27.61 -11.53
C SER A 216 -15.69 26.26 -10.88
N TYR A 217 -15.29 25.25 -11.66
CA TYR A 217 -14.80 23.99 -11.07
C TYR A 217 -13.28 24.08 -10.81
N PRO A 218 -12.77 23.48 -9.72
CA PRO A 218 -11.34 23.40 -9.50
C PRO A 218 -10.66 22.57 -10.59
N THR A 219 -9.40 22.88 -10.86
CA THR A 219 -8.54 22.02 -11.68
C THR A 219 -8.32 20.67 -10.99
N THR A 220 -7.93 19.63 -11.75
CA THR A 220 -7.60 18.32 -11.18
C THR A 220 -6.51 18.40 -10.11
N GLN A 221 -5.51 19.26 -10.31
CA GLN A 221 -4.42 19.46 -9.35
C GLN A 221 -4.93 20.08 -8.05
N GLU A 222 -5.76 21.13 -8.14
CA GLU A 222 -6.36 21.78 -6.97
C GLU A 222 -7.29 20.82 -6.22
N ALA A 223 -8.13 20.08 -6.93
CA ALA A 223 -9.04 19.10 -6.32
C ALA A 223 -8.28 17.98 -5.60
N ASN A 224 -7.22 17.44 -6.23
CA ASN A 224 -6.37 16.43 -5.58
C ASN A 224 -5.62 16.99 -4.37
N GLN A 225 -5.19 18.25 -4.42
CA GLN A 225 -4.56 18.90 -3.28
C GLN A 225 -5.57 19.10 -2.13
N LYS A 226 -6.78 19.57 -2.42
CA LYS A 226 -7.88 19.69 -1.44
C LYS A 226 -8.18 18.33 -0.79
N LEU A 227 -8.27 17.26 -1.59
CA LEU A 227 -8.51 15.91 -1.08
C LEU A 227 -7.38 15.45 -0.15
N LYS A 228 -6.13 15.70 -0.53
CA LYS A 228 -4.97 15.37 0.31
C LYS A 228 -4.97 16.14 1.65
N GLU A 229 -5.36 17.41 1.64
CA GLU A 229 -5.51 18.18 2.88
C GLU A 229 -6.70 17.69 3.72
N ALA A 230 -7.82 17.32 3.10
CA ALA A 230 -8.96 16.72 3.80
C ALA A 230 -8.57 15.39 4.49
N LEU A 231 -7.81 14.54 3.81
CA LEU A 231 -7.27 13.29 4.38
C LEU A 231 -6.37 13.56 5.61
N LYS A 232 -5.56 14.63 5.58
CA LYS A 232 -4.74 15.05 6.73
C LYS A 232 -5.59 15.54 7.90
N LEU A 233 -6.64 16.30 7.62
CA LEU A 233 -7.49 16.90 8.64
C LEU A 233 -8.39 15.86 9.31
N GLY A 234 -8.85 14.84 8.57
CA GLY A 234 -9.60 13.70 9.12
C GLY A 234 -8.80 12.84 10.11
N LEU A 235 -7.52 13.14 10.34
CA LEU A 235 -6.70 12.53 11.39
C LEU A 235 -6.82 13.21 12.76
N ARG A 236 -7.40 14.42 12.84
CA ARG A 236 -7.54 15.19 14.07
C ARG A 236 -8.85 14.88 14.78
#